data_AF-A0A2V5LP88-F1
#
_entry.id   AF-A0A2V5LP88-F1
#
_cell.length_a   1.000
_cell.length_b   1.000
_cell.length_c   1.000
_cell.angle_alpha   90.00
_cell.angle_beta   90.00
_cell.angle_gamma   90.00
#
_symmetry.space_group_name_H-M   'P 1'
#
loop_
_entity.id
_entity.type
_entity.pdbx_description
1 polymer ?
#
loop_
_entity_poly.entity_id
_entity_poly.type
_entity_poly.pdbx_seq_one_letter_code
_entity_poly.pdbx_strand_id
1 'polypeptide(L)'
;MKSSLLAVAFCAGFAINIVAQSPTPAPSPAQPPSNYDLQWGAKIPVRDKVELNATLYLPKTPDGSPPKTPVIFTLTPYISDTYHARGGYFASHGYVFALVDVPRQFRRRIRAVRT
;
A
#
# COMPACT_ATOMS: atom_id res chain seq x y z
N MET A 1 -28.83 73.83 7.48
CA MET A 1 -27.63 73.62 8.31
C MET A 1 -27.82 72.32 9.09
N LYS A 2 -26.77 71.47 9.13
CA LYS A 2 -26.61 70.21 9.91
C LYS A 2 -27.19 68.95 9.22
N SER A 3 -26.50 68.40 8.22
CA SER A 3 -25.50 67.30 8.33
C SER A 3 -26.17 65.96 8.69
N SER A 4 -26.45 65.07 7.72
CA SER A 4 -25.51 64.15 7.04
C SER A 4 -25.03 63.01 7.96
N LEU A 5 -24.95 61.81 7.40
CA LEU A 5 -24.46 60.53 7.94
C LEU A 5 -25.49 59.67 8.67
N LEU A 6 -26.26 58.86 7.93
CA LEU A 6 -26.71 57.53 8.37
C LEU A 6 -27.17 56.69 7.15
N ALA A 7 -26.45 56.80 6.02
CA ALA A 7 -26.75 56.08 4.79
C ALA A 7 -25.57 55.18 4.38
N VAL A 8 -25.03 54.40 5.32
CA VAL A 8 -24.03 53.35 5.03
C VAL A 8 -24.27 52.19 6.00
N ALA A 9 -25.37 51.46 5.84
CA ALA A 9 -25.59 50.23 6.62
C ALA A 9 -26.40 49.17 5.85
N PHE A 10 -26.49 49.26 4.52
CA PHE A 10 -27.34 48.35 3.74
C PHE A 10 -26.61 47.51 2.67
N CYS A 11 -25.27 47.47 2.67
CA CYS A 11 -24.51 46.69 1.67
C CYS A 11 -23.56 45.61 2.25
N ALA A 12 -23.53 45.39 3.57
CA ALA A 12 -22.55 44.48 4.19
C ALA A 12 -23.16 43.18 4.77
N GLY A 13 -24.38 42.81 4.37
CA GLY A 13 -25.15 41.73 5.02
C GLY A 13 -25.16 40.37 4.33
N PHE A 14 -24.43 40.17 3.23
CA PHE A 14 -24.58 38.93 2.42
C PHE A 14 -23.25 38.42 1.85
N ALA A 15 -22.19 38.37 2.65
CA ALA A 15 -20.89 37.83 2.24
C ALA A 15 -20.28 36.84 3.27
N ILE A 16 -21.11 36.21 4.09
CA ILE A 16 -20.66 35.27 5.12
C ILE A 16 -21.62 34.10 5.12
N ASN A 17 -21.36 33.10 4.27
CA ASN A 17 -21.68 31.68 4.51
C ASN A 17 -21.28 30.84 3.29
N ILE A 18 -20.00 30.90 2.90
CA ILE A 18 -19.36 29.76 2.24
C ILE A 18 -18.23 29.33 3.15
N VAL A 19 -18.59 28.60 4.21
CA VAL A 19 -17.63 27.73 4.87
C VAL A 19 -17.43 26.57 3.90
N ALA A 20 -16.26 26.54 3.26
CA ALA A 20 -15.80 25.35 2.57
C ALA A 20 -15.75 24.20 3.60
N GLN A 21 -16.66 23.24 3.48
CA GLN A 21 -16.57 22.00 4.26
C GLN A 21 -15.31 21.27 3.80
N SER A 22 -14.24 21.33 4.58
CA SER A 22 -13.12 20.41 4.45
C SER A 22 -13.68 19.00 4.71
N PRO A 23 -13.56 18.05 3.76
CA PRO A 23 -14.02 16.70 4.00
C PRO A 23 -13.30 16.16 5.23
N THR A 24 -14.07 15.82 6.27
CA THR A 24 -13.54 15.11 7.42
C THR A 24 -12.90 13.83 6.91
N PRO A 25 -11.62 13.55 7.19
CA PRO A 25 -11.01 12.28 6.78
C PRO A 25 -11.87 11.16 7.36
N ALA A 26 -12.49 10.36 6.49
CA ALA A 26 -13.14 9.14 6.92
C ALA A 26 -12.12 8.35 7.75
N PRO A 27 -12.49 7.80 8.92
CA PRO A 27 -11.56 7.00 9.70
C PRO A 27 -11.05 5.89 8.80
N SER A 28 -9.75 5.93 8.49
CA SER A 28 -9.07 4.83 7.80
C SER A 28 -9.42 3.56 8.56
N PRO A 29 -9.93 2.50 7.90
CA PRO A 29 -10.20 1.25 8.58
C PRO A 29 -8.94 0.87 9.35
N ALA A 30 -9.04 0.85 10.69
CA ALA A 30 -7.92 0.50 11.53
C ALA A 30 -7.46 -0.89 11.08
N GLN A 31 -6.27 -0.97 10.48
CA GLN A 31 -5.74 -2.26 10.06
C GLN A 31 -5.58 -3.09 11.34
N PRO A 32 -6.24 -4.27 11.44
CA PRO A 32 -6.12 -5.10 12.63
C PRO A 32 -4.63 -5.41 12.88
N PRO A 33 -4.21 -5.51 14.15
CA PRO A 33 -2.82 -5.79 14.48
C PRO A 33 -2.36 -7.04 13.73
N SER A 34 -1.32 -6.89 12.91
CA SER A 34 -0.85 -7.96 12.03
C SER A 34 -0.27 -9.10 12.86
N ASN A 35 -0.97 -10.22 12.92
CA ASN A 35 -0.49 -11.47 13.53
C ASN A 35 0.48 -12.23 12.60
N TYR A 36 1.30 -11.49 11.88
CA TYR A 36 2.29 -11.99 10.92
C TYR A 36 3.51 -11.08 10.95
N ASP A 37 4.65 -11.63 10.53
CA ASP A 37 5.88 -10.90 10.29
C ASP A 37 6.01 -10.56 8.79
N LEU A 38 6.62 -9.42 8.50
CA LEU A 38 6.70 -8.87 7.15
C LEU A 38 8.15 -8.58 6.79
N GLN A 39 8.68 -9.36 5.87
CA GLN A 39 10.01 -9.18 5.36
C GLN A 39 9.97 -8.51 3.98
N TRP A 40 10.48 -7.29 3.92
CA TRP A 40 10.59 -6.54 2.67
C TRP A 40 11.92 -6.80 1.97
N GLY A 41 11.90 -6.71 0.63
CA GLY A 41 13.12 -6.62 -0.16
C GLY A 41 13.97 -7.88 -0.19
N ALA A 42 13.39 -9.04 0.12
CA ALA A 42 14.07 -10.33 0.02
C ALA A 42 14.56 -10.55 -1.42
N LYS A 43 15.84 -10.90 -1.58
CA LYS A 43 16.47 -11.10 -2.89
C LYS A 43 16.46 -12.57 -3.26
N ILE A 44 15.89 -12.88 -4.42
CA ILE A 44 15.83 -14.24 -4.96
C ILE A 44 16.74 -14.31 -6.20
N PRO A 45 17.90 -14.96 -6.11
CA PRO A 45 18.76 -15.14 -7.27
C PRO A 45 18.13 -16.14 -8.24
N VAL A 46 18.07 -15.76 -9.51
CA VAL A 46 17.64 -16.66 -10.60
C VAL A 46 18.83 -17.12 -11.42
N ARG A 47 18.64 -18.19 -12.21
CA ARG A 47 19.67 -18.83 -13.05
C ARG A 47 20.47 -17.83 -13.90
N ASP A 48 19.83 -16.77 -14.35
CA ASP A 48 20.43 -15.77 -15.25
C ASP A 48 21.23 -14.69 -14.49
N LYS A 49 21.59 -14.94 -13.22
CA LYS A 49 22.34 -14.04 -12.31
C LYS A 49 21.64 -12.70 -12.05
N VAL A 50 20.32 -12.66 -12.19
CA VAL A 50 19.49 -11.51 -11.81
C VAL A 50 18.88 -11.81 -10.45
N GLU A 51 18.68 -10.78 -9.63
CA GLU A 51 17.97 -10.88 -8.36
C GLU A 51 16.56 -10.32 -8.51
N LEU A 52 15.56 -11.13 -8.16
CA LEU A 52 14.18 -10.67 -8.04
C LEU A 52 13.94 -10.08 -6.66
N ASN A 53 13.00 -9.13 -6.58
CA ASN A 53 12.58 -8.53 -5.33
C ASN A 53 11.33 -9.24 -4.82
N ALA A 54 11.33 -9.61 -3.55
CA ALA A 54 10.20 -10.26 -2.92
C ALA A 54 9.81 -9.60 -1.59
N THR A 55 8.52 -9.60 -1.32
CA THR A 55 7.94 -9.30 -0.02
C THR A 55 7.35 -10.58 0.54
N LEU A 56 7.80 -11.00 1.72
CA LEU A 56 7.38 -12.23 2.37
C LEU A 56 6.49 -11.91 3.57
N TYR A 57 5.31 -12.54 3.60
CA TYR A 57 4.42 -12.54 4.74
C TYR A 57 4.57 -13.87 5.46
N LEU A 58 5.07 -13.82 6.68
CA LEU A 58 5.38 -15.00 7.48
C LEU A 58 4.38 -15.11 8.64
N PRO A 59 3.70 -16.25 8.83
CA PRO A 59 2.88 -16.44 10.02
C PRO A 59 3.77 -16.48 11.27
N LYS A 60 3.26 -15.97 12.40
CA LYS A 60 3.97 -16.06 13.68
C LYS A 60 3.87 -17.48 14.23
N THR A 61 5.02 -18.12 14.42
CA THR A 61 5.12 -19.41 15.13
C THR A 61 5.32 -19.13 16.63
N PRO A 62 4.65 -19.86 17.55
CA PRO A 62 4.82 -19.69 19.00
C PRO A 62 6.27 -19.78 19.47
N ASP A 63 7.06 -20.65 18.83
CA ASP A 63 8.44 -20.94 19.20
C ASP A 63 9.48 -20.02 18.53
N GLY A 64 9.03 -19.04 17.72
CA GLY A 64 9.92 -18.17 16.94
C GLY A 64 10.73 -18.88 15.84
N SER A 65 10.54 -20.20 15.68
CA SER A 65 11.17 -20.98 14.62
C SER A 65 10.59 -20.63 13.24
N PRO A 66 11.40 -20.73 12.15
CA PRO A 66 10.91 -20.50 10.81
C PRO A 66 9.72 -21.42 10.50
N PRO A 67 8.60 -20.87 10.00
CA PRO A 67 7.37 -21.63 9.84
C PRO A 67 7.53 -22.71 8.75
N LYS A 68 7.26 -23.97 9.09
CA LYS A 68 7.18 -25.11 8.14
C LYS A 68 5.78 -25.22 7.55
N THR A 69 5.24 -24.10 7.09
CA THR A 69 3.88 -23.99 6.57
C THR A 69 3.88 -23.97 5.05
N PRO A 70 2.77 -24.38 4.40
CA PRO A 70 2.63 -24.24 2.96
C PRO A 70 2.84 -22.78 2.51
N VAL A 71 3.46 -22.62 1.34
CA VAL A 71 3.81 -21.32 0.75
C VAL A 71 2.92 -21.07 -0.46
N ILE A 72 2.22 -19.93 -0.45
CA ILE A 72 1.52 -19.40 -1.62
C ILE A 72 2.47 -18.44 -2.32
N PHE A 73 2.87 -18.79 -3.53
CA PHE A 73 3.77 -17.99 -4.36
C PHE A 73 2.99 -17.24 -5.43
N THR A 74 3.10 -15.91 -5.43
CA THR A 74 2.48 -15.05 -6.45
C THR A 74 3.54 -14.20 -7.12
N LEU A 75 3.62 -14.30 -8.44
CA LEU A 75 4.54 -13.53 -9.27
C LEU A 75 3.76 -12.50 -10.07
N THR A 76 4.09 -11.22 -9.88
CA THR A 76 3.36 -10.10 -10.50
C THR A 76 4.27 -9.36 -11.48
N PRO A 77 3.88 -9.21 -12.77
CA PRO A 77 4.62 -8.40 -13.73
C PRO A 77 4.38 -6.88 -13.57
N TYR A 78 3.65 -6.51 -12.52
CA TYR A 78 3.25 -5.16 -12.13
C TYR A 78 3.55 -4.96 -10.64
N ILE A 79 3.31 -3.75 -10.15
CA ILE A 79 3.59 -3.34 -8.77
C ILE A 79 2.91 -4.28 -7.75
N SER A 80 3.68 -4.67 -6.74
CA SER A 80 3.28 -5.60 -5.67
C SER A 80 2.24 -5.02 -4.71
N ASP A 81 2.10 -3.70 -4.66
CA ASP A 81 1.51 -3.02 -3.50
C ASP A 81 0.00 -3.27 -3.34
N THR A 82 -0.67 -3.64 -4.43
CA THR A 82 -2.10 -3.97 -4.42
C THR A 82 -2.41 -5.32 -3.76
N TYR A 83 -1.40 -6.16 -3.52
CA TYR A 83 -1.58 -7.51 -2.97
C TYR A 83 -1.36 -7.61 -1.46
N HIS A 84 -1.00 -6.51 -0.78
CA HIS A 84 -0.71 -6.52 0.66
C HIS A 84 -1.86 -7.05 1.52
N ALA A 85 -3.11 -6.68 1.19
CA ALA A 85 -4.29 -7.16 1.89
C ALA A 85 -4.44 -8.68 1.79
N ARG A 86 -4.16 -9.24 0.61
CA ARG A 86 -4.23 -10.68 0.36
C ARG A 86 -3.07 -11.43 1.04
N GLY A 87 -1.86 -10.86 1.03
CA GLY A 87 -0.71 -11.42 1.73
C GLY A 87 -0.94 -11.50 3.25
N GLY A 88 -1.44 -10.41 3.85
CA GLY A 88 -1.79 -10.39 5.27
C GLY A 88 -2.94 -11.35 5.63
N TYR A 89 -3.93 -11.50 4.75
CA TYR A 89 -5.01 -12.48 4.94
C TYR A 89 -4.43 -13.90 5.06
N PHE A 90 -3.66 -14.37 4.09
CA PHE A 90 -3.13 -15.74 4.14
C PHE A 90 -2.11 -15.94 5.28
N ALA A 91 -1.29 -14.95 5.58
CA ALA A 91 -0.33 -15.02 6.69
C ALA A 91 -0.99 -15.07 8.07
N SER A 92 -2.10 -14.37 8.27
CA SER A 92 -2.89 -14.49 9.50
C SER A 92 -3.58 -15.86 9.65
N HIS A 93 -3.74 -16.63 8.56
CA HIS A 93 -4.32 -17.97 8.56
C HIS A 93 -3.26 -19.09 8.56
N GLY A 94 -1.99 -18.78 8.81
CA GLY A 94 -0.93 -19.77 8.92
C GLY A 94 -0.28 -20.19 7.61
N TYR A 95 -0.47 -19.44 6.52
CA TYR A 95 0.21 -19.67 5.24
C TYR A 95 1.33 -18.66 5.04
N VAL A 96 2.46 -19.09 4.50
CA VAL A 96 3.46 -18.12 4.02
C VAL A 96 2.99 -17.57 2.68
N PHE A 97 3.01 -16.25 2.50
CA PHE A 97 2.71 -15.63 1.22
C PHE A 97 3.97 -14.96 0.66
N ALA A 98 4.47 -15.47 -0.46
CA ALA A 98 5.62 -14.93 -1.16
C ALA A 98 5.16 -14.11 -2.37
N LEU A 99 5.30 -12.80 -2.27
CA LEU A 99 4.95 -11.87 -3.34
C LEU A 99 6.23 -11.46 -4.07
N VAL A 100 6.37 -11.86 -5.34
CA VAL A 100 7.58 -11.61 -6.13
C VAL A 100 7.29 -10.65 -7.27
N ASP A 101 8.03 -9.54 -7.29
CA ASP A 101 7.96 -8.55 -8.35
C ASP A 101 8.94 -8.91 -9.48
N VAL A 102 8.43 -8.84 -10.71
CA VAL A 102 9.25 -9.01 -11.91
C VAL A 102 9.67 -7.63 -12.40
N PRO A 103 10.94 -7.24 -12.20
CA PRO A 103 11.39 -5.94 -12.64
C PRO A 103 11.31 -5.85 -14.16
N ARG A 104 10.98 -4.66 -14.68
CA ARG A 104 10.81 -4.38 -16.12
C ARG A 104 11.99 -4.86 -16.97
N GLN A 105 13.21 -4.82 -16.43
CA GLN A 105 14.46 -5.25 -17.07
C GLN A 105 14.51 -6.76 -17.34
N PHE A 106 13.87 -7.59 -16.50
CA PHE A 106 13.84 -9.04 -16.66
C PHE A 106 13.21 -9.44 -17.99
N ARG A 107 12.17 -8.73 -18.42
CA ARG A 107 11.45 -9.00 -19.67
C ARG A 107 12.29 -8.73 -20.93
N ARG A 108 13.25 -7.80 -20.88
CA ARG A 108 14.12 -7.44 -22.02
C ARG A 108 15.21 -8.47 -22.26
N ARG A 109 15.74 -9.09 -21.21
CA ARG A 109 16.83 -10.08 -21.32
C ARG A 109 16.38 -11.45 -21.82
N ILE A 110 15.18 -11.91 -21.43
CA ILE A 110 14.62 -13.16 -21.96
C ILE A 110 14.49 -13.12 -23.49
N ARG A 111 14.19 -11.95 -24.06
CA ARG A 111 14.08 -11.80 -25.52
C ARG A 111 15.43 -11.86 -26.23
N ALA A 112 16.51 -11.39 -25.61
CA ALA A 112 17.85 -11.35 -26.20
C ALA A 112 18.55 -12.73 -26.26
N VAL A 113 18.12 -13.70 -25.44
CA VAL A 113 18.68 -15.07 -25.42
C VAL A 113 17.96 -16.00 -26.42
N ARG A 114 16.88 -15.53 -27.05
CA ARG A 114 16.05 -16.33 -27.96
C ARG A 114 16.30 -16.03 -29.45
N THR A 115 17.32 -15.24 -29.76
CA THR A 115 17.83 -14.90 -31.09
C THR A 115 19.26 -15.38 -31.19
#